data_AF-A0AA51DWA5-F1
#
_entry.id   AF-A0AA51DWA5-F1
#
_cell.length_a   1.000
_cell.length_b   1.000
_cell.length_c   1.000
_cell.angle_alpha   90.00
_cell.angle_beta   90.00
_cell.angle_gamma   90.00
#
_symmetry.space_group_name_H-M   'P 1'
#
loop_
_entity.id
_entity.type
_entity.pdbx_description
1 polymer ?
#
loop_
_entity_poly.entity_id
_entity_poly.type
_entity_poly.pdbx_seq_one_letter_code
_entity_poly.pdbx_strand_id
1 'polypeptide(L)'
;MTIEQIYKVLREGLREIIKQNNLTESQICITSKALTPEEAIGITQRKDFPILVGKEIMLQALFREGEGQSFTDSPAVFYGGLDEILEMDIVNDAHARGLFIATLNAVMKQVGLVENTIHCKNKEPELCAQKFVTHIRTNYGNPKIALIGYQPALLEHLSNEFNLRVLDLNPDNIGK
;
A
#
# COMPACT_ATOMS: atom_id res chain seq x y z
N MET A 1 8.53 13.23 -13.67
CA MET A 1 8.58 13.64 -12.25
C MET A 1 9.59 12.74 -11.55
N THR A 2 10.54 13.29 -10.81
CA THR A 2 11.57 12.52 -10.09
C THR A 2 11.04 11.98 -8.76
N ILE A 3 11.79 11.08 -8.11
CA ILE A 3 11.42 10.51 -6.80
C ILE A 3 11.32 11.59 -5.72
N GLU A 4 12.23 12.56 -5.73
CA GLU A 4 12.25 13.71 -4.82
C GLU A 4 11.02 14.58 -5.01
N GLN A 5 10.62 14.82 -6.27
CA GLN A 5 9.43 15.60 -6.59
C GLN A 5 8.15 14.92 -6.11
N ILE A 6 8.03 13.59 -6.28
CA ILE A 6 6.89 12.81 -5.79
C ILE A 6 6.77 12.95 -4.27
N TYR A 7 7.83 12.63 -3.54
CA TYR A 7 7.78 12.62 -2.08
C TYR A 7 7.64 14.01 -1.48
N LYS A 8 8.15 15.05 -2.15
CA LYS A 8 7.87 16.43 -1.77
C LYS A 8 6.37 16.74 -1.84
N VAL A 9 5.71 16.39 -2.94
CA VAL A 9 4.26 16.60 -3.11
C VAL A 9 3.47 15.85 -2.04
N LEU A 10 3.83 14.59 -1.75
CA LEU A 10 3.14 13.81 -0.71
C LEU A 10 3.32 14.43 0.69
N ARG A 11 4.54 14.88 1.03
CA ARG A 11 4.84 15.53 2.31
C ARG A 11 4.07 16.84 2.47
N GLU A 12 4.05 17.67 1.43
CA GLU A 12 3.31 18.93 1.43
C GLU A 12 1.79 18.68 1.53
N GLY A 13 1.28 17.68 0.81
CA GLY A 13 -0.12 17.26 0.91
C GLY A 13 -0.50 16.80 2.32
N LEU A 14 0.32 15.93 2.95
CA LEU A 14 0.08 15.50 4.31
C LEU A 14 0.08 16.68 5.30
N ARG A 15 1.06 17.59 5.17
CA ARG A 15 1.15 18.79 6.02
C ARG A 15 -0.10 19.66 5.91
N GLU A 16 -0.61 19.84 4.70
CA GLU A 16 -1.83 20.63 4.48
C GLU A 16 -3.07 19.94 5.07
N ILE A 17 -3.21 18.62 4.90
CA ILE A 17 -4.30 17.84 5.52
C ILE A 17 -4.26 17.99 7.05
N ILE A 18 -3.08 17.87 7.65
CA ILE A 18 -2.88 18.03 9.10
C ILE A 18 -3.34 19.40 9.57
N LYS A 19 -2.91 20.46 8.86
CA LYS A 19 -3.27 21.84 9.18
C LYS A 19 -4.77 22.10 9.03
N GLN A 20 -5.37 21.71 7.91
CA GLN A 20 -6.79 21.95 7.64
C GLN A 20 -7.73 21.25 8.63
N ASN A 21 -7.31 20.09 9.13
CA ASN A 21 -8.09 19.30 10.07
C ASN A 21 -7.68 19.55 11.54
N ASN A 22 -6.84 20.55 11.82
CA ASN A 22 -6.33 20.89 13.15
C ASN A 22 -5.80 19.66 13.91
N LEU A 23 -5.02 18.81 13.23
CA LEU A 23 -4.49 17.56 13.79
C LEU A 23 -3.24 17.77 14.68
N THR A 24 -2.95 18.99 15.10
CA THR A 24 -1.81 19.36 15.95
C THR A 24 -2.23 19.57 17.39
N GLU A 25 -2.29 18.49 18.18
CA GLU A 25 -2.18 18.55 19.63
C GLU A 25 -1.38 17.33 20.15
N SER A 26 -0.22 17.64 20.73
CA SER A 26 0.64 16.98 21.73
C SER A 26 0.51 15.51 22.18
N GLN A 27 -0.39 14.66 21.70
CA GLN A 27 -0.42 13.21 22.03
C GLN A 27 -1.02 12.30 20.94
N ILE A 28 -1.06 12.71 19.66
CA ILE A 28 -1.50 11.78 18.62
C ILE A 28 -0.35 10.86 18.21
N CYS A 29 -0.27 9.73 18.90
CA CYS A 29 0.75 8.76 18.61
C CYS A 29 0.40 7.95 17.36
N ILE A 30 1.32 7.95 16.39
CA ILE A 30 1.39 6.92 15.36
C ILE A 30 2.02 5.69 15.99
N THR A 31 1.24 4.61 16.08
CA THR A 31 1.81 3.28 16.33
C THR A 31 1.94 2.56 15.01
N SER A 32 3.13 2.03 14.71
CA SER A 32 3.31 1.15 13.57
C SER A 32 3.95 -0.18 13.93
N LYS A 33 3.54 -1.23 13.22
CA LYS A 33 4.14 -2.57 13.31
C LYS A 33 4.15 -3.26 11.95
N ALA A 34 5.15 -4.10 11.75
CA ALA A 34 5.08 -5.12 10.71
C ALA A 34 4.00 -6.14 11.08
N LEU A 35 3.19 -6.48 10.10
CA LEU A 35 2.21 -7.56 10.21
C LEU A 35 2.86 -8.88 9.83
N THR A 36 2.47 -9.93 10.54
CA THR A 36 2.69 -11.31 10.06
C THR A 36 1.91 -11.53 8.75
N PRO A 37 2.29 -12.51 7.90
CA PRO A 37 1.55 -12.80 6.68
C PRO A 37 0.06 -13.10 6.91
N GLU A 38 -0.26 -13.79 8.01
CA GLU A 38 -1.65 -14.06 8.41
C GLU A 38 -2.39 -12.78 8.85
N GLU A 39 -1.75 -11.88 9.60
CA GLU A 39 -2.36 -10.59 9.94
C GLU A 39 -2.58 -9.72 8.69
N ALA A 40 -1.66 -9.78 7.73
CA ALA A 40 -1.68 -8.94 6.53
C ALA A 40 -2.73 -9.39 5.50
N ILE A 41 -2.71 -10.67 5.11
CA ILE A 41 -3.58 -11.20 4.05
C ILE A 41 -4.38 -12.44 4.46
N GLY A 42 -4.33 -12.86 5.73
CA GLY A 42 -5.07 -14.01 6.23
C GLY A 42 -4.56 -15.34 5.69
N ILE A 43 -5.44 -16.34 5.74
CA ILE A 43 -5.17 -17.69 5.25
C ILE A 43 -5.74 -17.80 3.83
N THR A 44 -4.90 -17.54 2.84
CA THR A 44 -5.26 -17.64 1.42
C THR A 44 -5.20 -19.10 0.93
N GLN A 45 -6.04 -19.43 -0.05
CA GLN A 45 -5.95 -20.71 -0.76
C GLN A 45 -4.66 -20.78 -1.58
N ARG A 46 -4.42 -19.73 -2.38
CA ARG A 46 -3.21 -19.51 -3.17
C ARG A 46 -1.99 -19.26 -2.26
N LYS A 47 -0.82 -19.77 -2.65
CA LYS A 47 0.40 -19.77 -1.81
C LYS A 47 1.59 -19.00 -2.40
N ASP A 48 1.46 -18.44 -3.60
CA ASP A 48 2.52 -17.73 -4.31
C ASP A 48 2.47 -16.20 -4.15
N PHE A 49 1.67 -15.67 -3.21
CA PHE A 49 1.71 -14.24 -2.87
C PHE A 49 3.09 -13.89 -2.28
N PRO A 50 3.78 -12.84 -2.77
CA PRO A 50 5.10 -12.45 -2.27
C PRO A 50 5.19 -12.23 -0.76
N ILE A 51 4.11 -11.71 -0.15
CA ILE A 51 4.00 -11.50 1.30
C ILE A 51 3.99 -12.81 2.11
N LEU A 52 3.56 -13.94 1.54
CA LEU A 52 3.58 -15.24 2.23
C LEU A 52 4.99 -15.81 2.34
N VAL A 53 5.83 -15.52 1.36
CA VAL A 53 7.22 -15.99 1.29
C VAL A 53 8.21 -15.00 1.90
N GLY A 54 7.70 -13.92 2.52
CA GLY A 54 8.50 -12.90 3.21
C GLY A 54 9.31 -11.98 2.30
N LYS A 55 9.04 -11.98 0.99
CA LYS A 55 9.69 -11.05 0.04
C LYS A 55 9.17 -9.62 0.18
N GLU A 56 7.95 -9.48 0.68
CA GLU A 56 7.31 -8.21 0.98
C GLU A 56 6.76 -8.26 2.40
N ILE A 57 6.81 -7.13 3.10
CA ILE A 57 6.28 -7.00 4.46
C ILE A 57 5.24 -5.90 4.46
N MET A 58 4.13 -6.11 5.16
CA MET A 58 3.10 -5.10 5.32
C MET A 58 3.30 -4.34 6.64
N LEU A 59 3.54 -3.04 6.54
CA LEU A 59 3.55 -2.15 7.68
C LEU A 59 2.14 -1.57 7.87
N GLN A 60 1.63 -1.61 9.10
CA GLN A 60 0.37 -0.95 9.46
C GLN A 60 0.66 0.19 10.44
N ALA A 61 0.13 1.37 10.15
CA ALA A 61 0.09 2.51 11.03
C ALA A 61 -1.35 2.73 11.55
N LEU A 62 -1.44 3.12 12.82
CA LEU A 62 -2.68 3.52 13.48
C LEU A 62 -2.60 5.00 13.84
N PHE A 63 -3.61 5.76 13.47
CA PHE A 63 -3.79 7.17 13.82
C PHE A 63 -5.24 7.40 14.25
N ARG A 64 -5.48 7.47 15.56
CA ARG A 64 -6.84 7.43 16.15
C ARG A 64 -7.57 6.16 15.65
N GLU A 65 -8.72 6.32 15.00
CA GLU A 65 -9.51 5.22 14.41
C GLU A 65 -9.10 4.92 12.95
N GLY A 66 -8.20 5.72 12.38
CA GLY A 66 -7.67 5.53 11.04
C GLY A 66 -6.57 4.48 11.02
N GLU A 67 -6.78 3.44 10.22
CA GLU A 67 -5.76 2.44 9.92
C GLU A 67 -5.23 2.62 8.51
N GLY A 68 -3.91 2.54 8.33
CA GLY A 68 -3.27 2.67 7.03
C GLY A 68 -2.16 1.65 6.85
N GLN A 69 -2.18 0.91 5.75
CA GLN A 69 -1.14 -0.06 5.41
C GLN A 69 -0.24 0.42 4.28
N SER A 70 0.99 -0.08 4.27
CA SER A 70 1.94 0.06 3.15
C SER A 70 2.78 -1.20 3.02
N PHE A 71 3.19 -1.54 1.80
CA PHE A 71 4.20 -2.56 1.57
C PHE A 71 5.60 -1.96 1.72
N THR A 72 6.50 -2.71 2.35
CA THR A 72 7.90 -2.34 2.56
C THR A 72 8.78 -3.59 2.58
N ASP A 73 10.05 -3.45 2.20
CA ASP A 73 11.10 -4.44 2.44
C ASP A 73 11.85 -4.19 3.76
N SER A 74 11.57 -3.04 4.38
CA SER A 74 12.32 -2.47 5.50
C SER A 74 11.32 -2.03 6.59
N PRO A 75 10.72 -2.95 7.35
CA PRO A 75 9.77 -2.59 8.39
C PRO A 75 10.45 -1.95 9.60
N ALA A 76 9.76 -1.04 10.27
CA ALA A 76 10.20 -0.45 11.53
C ALA A 76 9.00 -0.34 12.48
N VAL A 77 9.23 -0.58 13.76
CA VAL A 77 8.26 -0.23 14.80
C VAL A 77 8.45 1.25 15.13
N PHE A 78 7.37 2.00 15.19
CA PHE A 78 7.41 3.42 15.51
C PHE A 78 6.30 3.79 16.48
N TYR A 79 6.64 4.67 17.42
CA TYR A 79 5.74 5.33 18.35
C TYR A 79 6.19 6.79 18.42
N GLY A 80 5.40 7.72 17.89
CA GLY A 80 5.78 9.13 17.83
C GLY A 80 4.74 10.02 17.17
N GLY A 81 5.04 11.32 17.04
CA GLY A 81 4.14 12.33 16.50
C GLY A 81 4.15 12.43 14.96
N LEU A 82 3.15 13.12 14.41
CA LEU A 82 3.10 13.42 12.97
C LEU A 82 4.24 14.34 12.51
N ASP A 83 4.73 15.22 13.38
CA ASP A 83 5.83 16.13 13.05
C ASP A 83 7.13 15.34 12.80
N GLU A 84 7.42 14.33 13.62
CA GLU A 84 8.56 13.44 13.42
C GLU A 84 8.47 12.71 12.07
N ILE A 85 7.27 12.21 11.72
CA ILE A 85 7.00 11.58 10.41
C ILE A 85 7.27 12.56 9.26
N LEU A 86 6.84 13.83 9.41
CA LEU A 86 7.05 14.86 8.40
C LEU A 86 8.51 15.29 8.24
N GLU A 87 9.37 15.00 9.21
CA GLU A 87 10.81 15.34 9.19
C GLU A 87 11.69 14.20 8.65
N MET A 88 11.21 12.96 8.66
CA MET A 88 11.96 11.78 8.18
C MET A 88 12.50 11.90 6.75
N ASP A 89 13.62 11.23 6.45
CA ASP A 89 14.19 11.15 5.11
C ASP A 89 13.49 10.08 4.24
N ILE A 90 12.26 10.38 3.82
CA ILE A 90 11.46 9.46 2.98
C ILE A 90 12.02 9.26 1.55
N VAL A 91 13.04 10.03 1.16
CA VAL A 91 13.67 9.92 -0.16
C VAL A 91 14.78 8.87 -0.13
N ASN A 92 15.66 8.90 0.86
CA ASN A 92 16.83 8.00 0.89
C ASN A 92 16.71 6.84 1.88
N ASP A 93 15.76 6.89 2.82
CA ASP A 93 15.52 5.84 3.80
C ASP A 93 14.21 5.09 3.50
N ALA A 94 14.33 3.80 3.19
CA ALA A 94 13.21 2.92 2.89
C ALA A 94 12.31 2.66 4.10
N HIS A 95 12.87 2.59 5.32
CA HIS A 95 12.09 2.45 6.56
C HIS A 95 11.22 3.69 6.78
N ALA A 96 11.84 4.87 6.72
CA ALA A 96 11.15 6.16 6.81
C ALA A 96 10.03 6.28 5.77
N ARG A 97 10.31 5.88 4.53
CA ARG A 97 9.35 5.93 3.43
C ARG A 97 8.14 5.03 3.66
N GLY A 98 8.35 3.77 4.04
CA GLY A 98 7.24 2.84 4.33
C GLY A 98 6.36 3.37 5.47
N LEU A 99 7.00 3.83 6.55
CA LEU A 99 6.30 4.44 7.68
C LEU A 99 5.48 5.67 7.27
N PHE A 100 6.09 6.59 6.51
CA PHE A 100 5.39 7.78 6.02
C PHE A 100 4.16 7.44 5.18
N ILE A 101 4.25 6.46 4.27
CA ILE A 101 3.12 6.06 3.42
C ILE A 101 2.01 5.40 4.26
N ALA A 102 2.35 4.52 5.20
CA ALA A 102 1.37 3.94 6.12
C ALA A 102 0.66 5.04 6.94
N THR A 103 1.40 6.02 7.46
CA THR A 103 0.85 7.16 8.18
C THR A 103 -0.04 8.03 7.30
N LEU A 104 0.38 8.35 6.07
CA LEU A 104 -0.44 9.12 5.13
C LEU A 104 -1.79 8.42 4.91
N ASN A 105 -1.78 7.11 4.65
CA ASN A 105 -3.00 6.33 4.47
C ASN A 105 -3.89 6.37 5.73
N ALA A 106 -3.32 6.20 6.92
CA ALA A 106 -4.05 6.23 8.19
C ALA A 106 -4.69 7.60 8.45
N VAL A 107 -3.94 8.68 8.22
CA VAL A 107 -4.43 10.06 8.40
C VAL A 107 -5.55 10.37 7.41
N MET A 108 -5.35 10.06 6.12
CA MET A 108 -6.38 10.29 5.10
C MET A 108 -7.67 9.51 5.38
N LYS A 109 -7.55 8.28 5.91
CA LYS A 109 -8.70 7.48 6.34
C LYS A 109 -9.39 8.13 7.54
N GLN A 110 -8.63 8.57 8.53
CA GLN A 110 -9.16 9.21 9.75
C GLN A 110 -9.94 10.50 9.44
N VAL A 111 -9.50 11.29 8.45
CA VAL A 111 -10.20 12.52 8.04
C VAL A 111 -11.28 12.29 6.99
N GLY A 112 -11.54 11.03 6.60
CA GLY A 112 -12.61 10.66 5.67
C GLY A 112 -12.35 11.01 4.20
N LEU A 113 -11.10 11.28 3.81
CA LEU A 113 -10.75 11.59 2.42
C LEU A 113 -10.59 10.34 1.55
N VAL A 114 -10.27 9.21 2.17
CA VAL A 114 -10.13 7.91 1.47
C VAL A 114 -10.76 6.78 2.28
N GLU A 115 -11.02 5.70 1.56
CA GLU A 115 -11.45 4.42 2.12
C GLU A 115 -10.53 3.30 1.62
N ASN A 116 -10.73 2.07 2.11
CA ASN A 116 -10.02 0.87 1.62
C ASN A 116 -8.49 0.95 1.76
N THR A 117 -8.01 1.43 2.92
CA THR A 117 -6.59 1.53 3.27
C THR A 117 -6.00 0.25 3.88
N ILE A 118 -6.80 -0.82 3.91
CA ILE A 118 -6.46 -2.14 4.43
C ILE A 118 -6.58 -3.15 3.29
N HIS A 119 -5.56 -4.00 3.16
CA HIS A 119 -5.50 -5.02 2.13
C HIS A 119 -6.56 -6.11 2.34
N CYS A 120 -7.04 -6.67 1.22
CA CYS A 120 -7.91 -7.84 1.19
C CYS A 120 -7.32 -9.05 1.95
N LYS A 121 -8.17 -9.82 2.64
CA LYS A 121 -7.78 -11.02 3.41
C LYS A 121 -8.45 -12.31 2.94
N ASN A 122 -7.83 -13.45 3.22
CA ASN A 122 -8.35 -14.79 2.99
C ASN A 122 -8.73 -15.03 1.51
N LYS A 123 -10.02 -15.12 1.20
CA LYS A 123 -10.54 -15.28 -0.17
C LYS A 123 -10.68 -13.97 -0.93
N GLU A 124 -10.59 -12.83 -0.25
CA GLU A 124 -10.86 -11.52 -0.85
C GLU A 124 -9.88 -11.11 -1.95
N PRO A 125 -8.58 -11.46 -1.93
CA PRO A 125 -7.68 -11.14 -3.05
C PRO A 125 -8.19 -11.69 -4.39
N GLU A 126 -8.70 -12.93 -4.41
CA GLU A 126 -9.30 -13.56 -5.59
C GLU A 126 -10.60 -12.87 -6.01
N LEU A 127 -11.47 -12.57 -5.03
CA LEU A 127 -12.73 -11.85 -5.31
C LEU A 127 -12.47 -10.42 -5.81
N CYS A 128 -11.42 -9.77 -5.30
CA CYS A 128 -11.00 -8.44 -5.73
C CYS A 128 -10.50 -8.48 -7.18
N ALA A 129 -9.70 -9.48 -7.54
CA ALA A 129 -9.22 -9.67 -8.91
C ALA A 129 -10.36 -9.90 -9.92
N GLN A 130 -11.36 -10.71 -9.57
CA GLN A 130 -12.56 -10.91 -10.40
C GLN A 130 -13.38 -9.61 -10.57
N LYS A 131 -13.52 -8.82 -9.50
CA LYS A 131 -14.14 -7.50 -9.56
C LYS A 131 -13.36 -6.56 -10.48
N PHE A 132 -12.03 -6.64 -10.49
CA PHE A 132 -11.17 -5.87 -11.38
C PHE A 132 -11.42 -6.19 -12.86
N VAL A 133 -11.51 -7.48 -13.23
CA VAL A 133 -11.89 -7.90 -14.60
C VAL A 133 -13.22 -7.27 -15.02
N THR A 134 -14.22 -7.38 -14.13
CA THR A 134 -15.56 -6.83 -14.39
C THR A 134 -15.53 -5.31 -14.53
N HIS A 135 -14.80 -4.63 -13.65
CA HIS A 135 -14.62 -3.19 -13.69
C HIS A 135 -13.95 -2.74 -15.00
N ILE A 136 -12.86 -3.39 -15.40
CA ILE A 136 -12.15 -3.02 -16.62
C ILE A 136 -13.02 -3.23 -17.85
N ARG A 137 -13.70 -4.39 -17.94
CA ARG A 137 -14.59 -4.70 -19.05
C ARG A 137 -15.72 -3.68 -19.19
N THR A 138 -16.35 -3.35 -18.07
CA THR A 138 -17.50 -2.45 -18.04
C THR A 138 -17.11 -1.02 -18.41
N ASN A 139 -15.96 -0.53 -17.92
CA ASN A 139 -15.57 0.87 -18.07
C ASN A 139 -14.67 1.12 -19.29
N TYR A 140 -13.96 0.12 -19.79
CA TYR A 140 -12.93 0.28 -20.83
C TYR A 140 -13.00 -0.76 -21.96
N GLY A 141 -13.93 -1.72 -21.92
CA GLY A 141 -14.09 -2.74 -22.97
C GLY A 141 -12.99 -3.81 -22.91
N ASN A 142 -12.11 -3.86 -23.92
CA ASN A 142 -11.03 -4.86 -24.00
C ASN A 142 -9.67 -4.21 -24.28
N PRO A 143 -9.08 -3.50 -23.30
CA PRO A 143 -7.81 -2.82 -23.48
C PRO A 143 -6.61 -3.79 -23.48
N LYS A 144 -5.47 -3.29 -23.95
CA LYS A 144 -4.16 -3.88 -23.62
C LYS A 144 -3.74 -3.37 -22.24
N ILE A 145 -3.32 -4.26 -21.35
CA ILE A 145 -2.99 -3.93 -19.96
C ILE A 145 -1.49 -4.10 -19.72
N ALA A 146 -0.89 -3.13 -19.03
CA ALA A 146 0.43 -3.25 -18.42
C ALA A 146 0.26 -3.33 -16.90
N LEU A 147 0.58 -4.47 -16.30
CA LEU A 147 0.59 -4.68 -14.85
C LEU A 147 2.01 -4.47 -14.32
N ILE A 148 2.18 -3.55 -13.37
CA ILE A 148 3.47 -3.23 -12.76
C ILE A 148 3.51 -3.86 -11.36
N GLY A 149 4.46 -4.77 -11.14
CA GLY A 149 4.58 -5.61 -9.96
C GLY A 149 3.83 -6.94 -10.08
N TYR A 150 4.42 -8.03 -9.58
CA TYR A 150 3.80 -9.35 -9.56
C TYR A 150 2.67 -9.43 -8.53
N GLN A 151 1.43 -9.36 -9.04
CA GLN A 151 0.20 -9.52 -8.27
C GLN A 151 -0.53 -10.77 -8.78
N PRO A 152 -0.30 -11.97 -8.20
CA PRO A 152 -0.61 -13.25 -8.84
C PRO A 152 -2.10 -13.47 -9.13
N ALA A 153 -2.99 -13.06 -8.23
CA ALA A 153 -4.43 -13.15 -8.47
C ALA A 153 -4.87 -12.22 -9.61
N LEU A 154 -4.42 -10.95 -9.60
CA LEU A 154 -4.73 -10.02 -10.69
C LEU A 154 -4.17 -10.50 -12.04
N LEU A 155 -2.94 -11.00 -12.04
CA LEU A 155 -2.29 -11.57 -13.22
C LEU A 155 -3.12 -12.71 -13.83
N GLU A 156 -3.50 -13.71 -13.02
CA GLU A 156 -4.30 -14.83 -13.51
C GLU A 156 -5.64 -14.36 -14.10
N HIS A 157 -6.43 -13.60 -13.33
CA HIS A 157 -7.77 -13.20 -13.77
C HIS A 157 -7.73 -12.24 -14.98
N LEU A 158 -6.78 -11.31 -15.03
CA LEU A 158 -6.66 -10.38 -16.15
C LEU A 158 -6.09 -11.04 -17.41
N SER A 159 -5.10 -11.93 -17.29
CA SER A 159 -4.49 -12.59 -18.45
C SER A 159 -5.43 -13.53 -19.20
N ASN A 160 -6.41 -14.11 -18.50
CA ASN A 160 -7.44 -14.94 -19.12
C ASN A 160 -8.38 -14.17 -20.05
N GLU A 161 -8.44 -12.84 -19.92
CA GLU A 161 -9.49 -12.01 -20.51
C GLU A 161 -8.95 -10.87 -21.38
N PHE A 162 -7.73 -10.40 -21.10
CA PHE A 162 -7.12 -9.24 -21.74
C PHE A 162 -5.71 -9.56 -22.25
N ASN A 163 -5.27 -8.78 -23.25
CA ASN A 163 -3.87 -8.80 -23.66
C ASN A 163 -3.02 -8.08 -22.61
N LEU A 164 -2.32 -8.86 -21.79
CA LEU A 164 -1.60 -8.40 -20.61
C LEU A 164 -0.08 -8.51 -20.81
N ARG A 165 0.65 -7.51 -20.30
CA ARG A 165 2.09 -7.60 -20.04
C ARG A 165 2.36 -7.28 -18.58
N VAL A 166 3.25 -8.04 -17.96
CA VAL A 166 3.69 -7.80 -16.58
C VAL A 166 5.11 -7.27 -16.60
N LEU A 167 5.37 -6.27 -15.76
CA LEU A 167 6.69 -5.72 -15.49
C LEU A 167 7.00 -5.92 -14.00
N ASP A 168 8.16 -6.47 -13.69
CA ASP A 168 8.60 -6.65 -12.30
C ASP A 168 10.08 -6.25 -12.17
N LEU A 169 10.46 -5.78 -10.99
CA LEU A 169 11.87 -5.47 -10.67
C LEU A 169 12.60 -6.66 -10.05
N ASN A 170 11.86 -7.66 -9.56
CA ASN A 170 12.41 -8.89 -9.05
C ASN A 170 12.88 -9.78 -10.23
N PRO A 171 14.19 -10.01 -10.39
CA PRO A 171 14.70 -10.84 -11.48
C PRO A 171 14.18 -12.28 -11.41
N ASP A 172 13.80 -12.76 -10.23
CA ASP A 172 13.19 -14.09 -10.09
C ASP A 172 11.86 -14.21 -10.83
N ASN A 173 11.16 -13.12 -11.13
CA ASN A 173 9.87 -13.15 -11.80
C ASN A 173 9.99 -13.04 -13.34
N ILE A 174 11.19 -12.77 -13.87
CA ILE A 174 11.38 -12.47 -15.29
C ILE A 174 11.53 -13.76 -16.10
N GLY A 175 10.72 -13.89 -17.16
CA GLY A 175 10.77 -15.03 -18.09
C GLY A 175 10.15 -16.32 -17.56
N LYS A 176 9.41 -16.23 -16.44
CA LYS A 176 8.63 -17.32 -15.87
C LYS A 176 7.20 -17.35 -16.41
#